data_AF-A0A526UUK3-F1
#
_entry.id   AF-A0A526UUK3-F1
#
_cell.length_a   1.000
_cell.length_b   1.000
_cell.length_c   1.000
_cell.angle_alpha   90.00
_cell.angle_beta   90.00
_cell.angle_gamma   90.00
#
_symmetry.space_group_name_H-M   'P 1'
#
loop_
_entity.id
_entity.type
_entity.pdbx_description
1 polymer ?
#
loop_
_entity_poly.entity_id
_entity_poly.type
_entity_poly.pdbx_seq_one_letter_code
_entity_poly.pdbx_strand_id
1 'polypeptide(L)' 'EMTLYDTPSQLFTPAVVTQENLKAEIIDKKINTAAELCVDRYAEGCKKLGIGN' A
#
# COMPACT_ATOMS: atom_id res chain seq x y z
N GLU A 1 10.95 -11.17 16.77
CA GLU A 1 11.53 -11.81 15.56
C GLU A 1 12.05 -13.18 15.94
N MET A 2 11.99 -14.14 15.01
CA MET A 2 12.42 -15.52 15.23
C MET A 2 13.42 -15.90 14.12
N THR A 3 14.55 -16.49 14.51
CA THR A 3 15.63 -16.87 13.61
C THR A 3 15.81 -18.38 13.63
N LEU A 4 16.04 -18.98 12.46
CA LEU A 4 16.37 -20.40 12.31
C LEU A 4 17.65 -20.49 11.48
N TYR A 5 18.71 -21.08 12.04
CA TYR A 5 20.05 -21.12 11.42
C TYR A 5 20.54 -19.72 10.99
N ASP A 6 20.47 -18.75 11.91
CA ASP A 6 20.85 -17.34 11.67
C ASP A 6 20.12 -16.67 10.50
N THR A 7 19.02 -17.28 10.04
CA THR A 7 18.18 -16.77 8.97
C THR A 7 16.85 -16.31 9.54
N PRO A 8 16.38 -15.08 9.23
CA PRO A 8 15.05 -14.63 9.62
C PRO A 8 13.98 -15.58 9.06
N SER A 9 13.13 -16.13 9.91
CA SER A 9 12.07 -17.05 9.46
C SER A 9 10.91 -16.32 8.78
N GLN A 10 10.86 -14.99 8.86
CA GLN A 10 9.83 -14.14 8.28
C GLN A 10 10.46 -13.16 7.29
N LEU A 11 10.10 -13.29 6.02
CA LEU A 11 10.61 -12.43 4.95
C LEU A 11 9.86 -11.10 4.85
N PHE A 12 8.61 -11.06 5.31
CA PHE A 12 7.77 -9.88 5.24
C PHE A 12 6.70 -9.88 6.35
N THR A 13 6.41 -8.68 6.83
CA THR A 13 5.26 -8.42 7.71
C THR A 13 4.16 -7.80 6.86
N PRO A 14 3.08 -8.53 6.56
CA PRO A 14 2.00 -7.99 5.74
C PRO A 14 1.27 -6.87 6.50
N ALA A 15 0.89 -5.82 5.77
CA ALA A 15 -0.01 -4.79 6.26
C ALA A 15 -1.37 -4.96 5.56
N VAL A 16 -2.45 -4.83 6.34
CA VAL A 16 -3.80 -4.77 5.77
C VAL A 16 -4.03 -3.37 5.24
N VAL A 17 -4.35 -3.27 3.96
CA VAL A 17 -4.64 -1.98 3.31
C VAL A 17 -6.13 -1.66 3.47
N THR A 18 -6.40 -0.48 4.02
CA THR A 18 -7.72 0.09 4.27
C THR A 18 -7.82 1.48 3.64
N GLN A 19 -9.00 2.09 3.71
CA GLN A 19 -9.21 3.44 3.17
C GLN A 19 -8.34 4.49 3.87
N GLU A 20 -8.07 4.29 5.16
CA GLU A 20 -7.34 5.22 6.01
C GLU A 20 -5.83 5.17 5.78
N ASN A 21 -5.29 4.03 5.32
CA ASN A 21 -3.85 3.84 5.16
C ASN A 21 -3.38 3.64 3.71
N LEU A 22 -4.29 3.57 2.73
CA LEU A 22 -3.97 3.30 1.33
C LEU A 22 -2.86 4.20 0.78
N LYS A 23 -2.94 5.51 1.03
CA LYS A 23 -1.92 6.48 0.58
C LYS A 23 -0.54 6.16 1.18
N ALA A 24 -0.49 5.92 2.50
CA ALA A 24 0.75 5.67 3.22
C ALA A 24 1.37 4.32 2.84
N GLU A 25 0.54 3.28 2.71
CA GLU A 25 1.00 1.92 2.47
C GLU A 25 1.35 1.64 1.00
N ILE A 26 0.70 2.31 0.04
CA ILE A 26 0.92 2.05 -1.39
C ILE A 26 1.73 3.16 -2.07
N ILE A 27 1.33 4.41 -1.89
CA ILE A 27 1.87 5.53 -2.68
C ILE A 27 3.12 6.11 -2.04
N ASP A 28 3.09 6.37 -0.74
CA ASP A 28 4.23 6.93 -0.02
C ASP A 28 5.39 5.90 0.03
N LYS A 29 5.07 4.59 0.06
CA LYS A 29 6.03 3.48 -0.09
C LYS A 29 6.44 3.19 -1.54
N LYS A 30 5.91 3.93 -2.52
CA LYS A 30 6.24 3.84 -3.95
C LYS A 30 6.01 2.46 -4.56
N ILE A 31 5.00 1.73 -4.07
CA ILE A 31 4.55 0.46 -4.68
C ILE A 31 3.84 0.75 -6.01
N ASN A 32 2.96 1.76 -6.01
CA ASN A 32 2.34 2.33 -7.20
C ASN A 32 2.22 3.85 -7.06
N THR A 33 2.17 4.56 -8.18
CA THR A 33 1.86 5.98 -8.19
C THR A 33 0.35 6.22 -8.12
N ALA A 34 -0.06 7.41 -7.64
CA ALA A 34 -1.46 7.81 -7.68
C ALA A 34 -2.03 7.78 -9.11
N ALA A 35 -1.23 8.12 -10.12
CA ALA A 35 -1.66 8.14 -11.52
C ALA A 35 -1.95 6.73 -12.07
N GLU A 36 -1.24 5.71 -11.60
CA GLU A 36 -1.48 4.31 -11.99
C GLU A 36 -2.66 3.71 -11.22
N LEU A 37 -2.82 4.06 -9.95
CA LEU A 37 -3.85 3.50 -9.07
C LEU A 37 -5.23 4.13 -9.31
N CYS A 38 -5.27 5.44 -9.53
CA CYS A 38 -6.49 6.24 -9.54
C CYS A 38 -7.07 6.38 -10.96
N VAL A 39 -7.29 5.25 -11.62
CA VAL A 39 -7.85 5.16 -12.97
C VAL A 39 -9.17 4.41 -12.98
N ASP A 40 -9.95 4.59 -14.06
CA ASP A 40 -11.21 3.89 -14.33
C ASP A 40 -12.15 3.83 -13.10
N ARG A 41 -12.53 2.61 -12.69
CA ARG A 41 -13.40 2.33 -11.53
C ARG A 41 -12.87 2.85 -10.20
N TYR A 42 -11.57 3.14 -10.09
CA TYR A 42 -10.92 3.55 -8.84
C TYR A 42 -10.72 5.07 -8.75
N ALA A 43 -10.92 5.82 -9.83
CA ALA A 43 -10.76 7.28 -9.84
C ALA A 43 -11.66 7.97 -8.80
N GLU A 44 -12.96 7.66 -8.79
CA GLU A 44 -13.92 8.22 -7.82
C GLU A 44 -13.59 7.85 -6.37
N GLY A 45 -13.08 6.63 -6.15
CA GLY A 45 -12.63 6.19 -4.83
C GLY A 45 -11.41 6.97 -4.36
N CYS A 46 -10.40 7.11 -5.22
CA CYS A 46 -9.21 7.90 -4.93
C CYS A 46 -9.51 9.37 -4.64
N LYS A 47 -10.47 9.95 -5.37
CA LYS A 47 -10.90 11.33 -5.18
C LYS A 47 -11.53 11.55 -3.80
N LYS A 48 -12.39 10.64 -3.35
CA LYS A 48 -12.97 10.66 -2.00
C LYS A 48 -11.91 10.55 -0.89
N LEU A 49 -10.81 9.86 -1.18
CA LEU A 49 -9.69 9.66 -0.24
C LEU A 49 -8.60 10.73 -0.35
N GLY A 50 -8.72 11.69 -1.28
CA GLY A 50 -7.73 12.76 -1.48
C GLY A 50 -6.39 12.29 -2.06
N ILE A 51 -6.41 11.19 -2.83
CA ILE A 51 -5.20 10.53 -3.36
C ILE A 51 -4.91 10.89 -4.82
N GLY A 52 -5.96 11.13 -5.61
CA GLY A 52 -5.90 11.53 -7.02
C GLY A 52 -6.99 12.57 -7.34
N ASN A 53 -6.88 13.23 -8.51
CA ASN A 53 -7.73 14.35 -8.94
C ASN A 53 -9.20 13.97 -9.20
#